data_AF-A0A8J2X6W4-F1
#
_entry.id   AF-A0A8J2X6W4-F1
#
_cell.length_a   1.000
_cell.length_b   1.000
_cell.length_c   1.000
_cell.angle_alpha   90.00
_cell.angle_beta   90.00
_cell.angle_gamma   90.00
#
_symmetry.space_group_name_H-M   'P 1'
#
loop_
_entity.id
_entity.type
_entity.pdbx_description
1 polymer ?
#
loop_
_entity_poly.entity_id
_entity_poly.type
_entity_poly.pdbx_seq_one_letter_code
_entity_poly.pdbx_strand_id
1 'polypeptide(L)'
;MQKKYNFIKEENQLIKTIKNAYYMLPVLSKIDEILKEDNSIHYQDAFNSLHDIIQGSKHEVLELINKRKKSGLIKDINQASKSVVGNIFPYSLMYIFLKNKEIQNIEQHIYITNRKTTVKGFDKISTIKLADGETQKPDCDLIIYSYPKNSTGATSSKITTNKDKNTDCPKCIILSLKTSLRERAAQTYKWKLLLEIANEHSSKIKEKYGIVYEAPEVPLICFVTVNFYNEINNPQQRGMLKFFDRSFLAKKVNKEIKKDLKIINEEETIEEEKTTEIRKQKPKEFISPLSELVNLVNEFFQLDNKE
;
A
#
# COMPACT_ATOMS: atom_id res chain seq x y z
N MET A 1 8.76 21.61 21.26
CA MET A 1 9.24 21.07 19.98
C MET A 1 9.36 19.57 20.10
N GLN A 2 8.55 18.81 19.35
CA GLN A 2 8.65 17.35 19.31
C GLN A 2 9.96 16.99 18.58
N LYS A 3 10.72 16.02 19.11
CA LYS A 3 11.99 15.62 18.50
C LYS A 3 11.70 14.85 17.21
N LYS A 4 12.00 15.45 16.06
CA LYS A 4 11.84 14.78 14.76
C LYS A 4 12.77 13.58 14.64
N TYR A 5 12.30 12.53 13.97
CA TYR A 5 13.10 11.35 13.68
C TYR A 5 14.20 11.68 12.67
N ASN A 6 15.41 11.16 12.93
CA ASN A 6 16.53 11.26 12.01
C ASN A 6 16.55 10.01 11.12
N PHE A 7 16.24 10.19 9.84
CA PHE A 7 16.22 9.11 8.85
C PHE A 7 17.57 8.40 8.70
N ILE A 8 17.53 7.09 8.44
CA ILE A 8 18.73 6.33 8.08
C ILE A 8 19.21 6.67 6.66
N LYS A 9 20.38 6.16 6.26
CA LYS A 9 21.00 6.47 4.96
C LYS A 9 20.09 6.09 3.79
N GLU A 10 19.48 4.92 3.86
CA GLU A 10 18.61 4.35 2.84
C GLU A 10 17.35 5.20 2.65
N GLU A 11 16.76 5.67 3.75
CA GLU A 11 15.59 6.55 3.74
C GLU A 11 15.92 7.94 3.20
N ASN A 12 17.05 8.52 3.61
CA ASN A 12 17.53 9.77 3.03
C ASN A 12 17.76 9.66 1.52
N GLN A 13 18.28 8.52 1.05
CA GLN A 13 18.46 8.25 -0.37
C GLN A 13 17.12 8.11 -1.10
N LEU A 14 16.11 7.48 -0.47
CA LEU A 14 14.75 7.41 -0.99
C LEU A 14 14.10 8.80 -1.08
N ILE A 15 14.18 9.61 -0.02
CA ILE A 15 13.71 11.01 -0.01
C ILE A 15 14.37 11.81 -1.13
N LYS A 16 15.69 11.71 -1.29
CA LYS A 16 16.44 12.38 -2.36
C LYS A 16 15.98 11.91 -3.74
N THR A 17 15.75 10.62 -3.92
CA THR A 17 15.24 10.05 -5.18
C THR A 17 13.88 10.63 -5.53
N ILE A 18 12.96 10.70 -4.57
CA ILE A 18 11.61 11.26 -4.76
C ILE A 18 11.69 12.76 -5.07
N LYS A 19 12.45 13.53 -4.28
CA LYS A 19 12.61 14.99 -4.46
C LYS A 19 13.25 15.36 -5.81
N ASN A 20 14.15 14.52 -6.31
CA ASN A 20 14.82 14.75 -7.59
C ASN A 20 14.05 14.20 -8.80
N ALA A 21 12.95 13.48 -8.58
CA ALA A 21 12.14 12.97 -9.68
C ALA A 21 11.47 14.14 -10.41
N TYR A 22 11.83 14.34 -11.68
CA TYR A 22 11.49 15.54 -12.45
C TYR A 22 10.00 15.92 -12.43
N TYR A 23 9.11 14.93 -12.54
CA TYR A 23 7.66 15.15 -12.57
C TYR A 23 7.00 15.21 -11.18
N MET A 24 7.76 14.94 -10.11
CA MET A 24 7.25 15.02 -8.73
C MET A 24 7.22 16.46 -8.21
N LEU A 25 7.93 17.41 -8.82
CA LEU A 25 8.05 18.77 -8.29
C LEU A 25 6.68 19.44 -8.01
N PRO A 26 5.69 19.45 -8.93
CA PRO A 26 4.40 20.06 -8.67
C PRO A 26 3.59 19.32 -7.60
N VAL A 27 3.78 18.00 -7.51
CA VAL A 27 3.09 17.11 -6.57
C VAL A 27 3.62 17.33 -5.16
N LEU A 28 4.95 17.37 -4.99
CA LEU A 28 5.61 17.60 -3.71
C LEU A 28 5.25 18.96 -3.14
N SER A 29 5.20 20.01 -3.98
CA SER A 29 4.78 21.34 -3.53
C SER A 29 3.39 21.32 -2.87
N LYS A 30 2.44 20.56 -3.45
CA LYS A 30 1.08 20.43 -2.90
C LYS A 30 1.04 19.54 -1.65
N ILE A 31 1.85 18.49 -1.59
CA ILE A 31 1.98 17.67 -0.38
C ILE A 31 2.58 18.51 0.76
N ASP A 32 3.70 19.17 0.52
CA ASP A 32 4.39 20.00 1.52
C ASP A 32 3.49 21.15 2.01
N GLU A 33 2.61 21.68 1.15
CA GLU A 33 1.58 22.64 1.55
C GLU A 33 0.58 22.10 2.56
N ILE A 34 0.07 20.88 2.36
CA ILE A 34 -0.83 20.21 3.31
C ILE A 34 -0.10 19.95 4.64
N LEU A 35 1.20 19.66 4.58
CA LEU A 35 2.04 19.32 5.74
C LEU A 35 2.69 20.54 6.41
N LYS A 36 2.34 21.76 6.01
CA LYS A 36 2.88 23.02 6.59
C LYS A 36 2.63 23.10 8.09
N GLU A 37 1.48 22.63 8.54
CA GLU A 37 1.11 22.59 9.96
C GLU A 37 1.61 21.28 10.58
N ASP A 38 2.38 21.39 11.66
CA ASP A 38 2.95 20.25 12.39
C ASP A 38 1.87 19.59 13.27
N ASN A 39 0.92 18.91 12.62
CA ASN A 39 -0.21 18.24 13.24
C ASN A 39 -0.25 16.76 12.80
N SER A 40 -0.18 15.86 13.79
CA SER A 40 -0.19 14.41 13.58
C SER A 40 -1.34 13.94 12.68
N ILE A 41 -2.56 14.45 12.88
CA ILE A 41 -3.74 14.05 12.10
C ILE A 41 -3.62 14.54 10.66
N HIS A 42 -3.12 15.76 10.44
CA HIS A 42 -2.93 16.30 9.09
C HIS A 42 -1.95 15.48 8.25
N TYR A 43 -0.90 14.94 8.88
CA TYR A 43 0.05 14.06 8.21
C TYR A 43 -0.58 12.73 7.80
N GLN A 44 -1.46 12.16 8.62
CA GLN A 44 -2.21 10.94 8.28
C GLN A 44 -3.21 11.23 7.15
N ASP A 45 -3.95 12.34 7.26
CA ASP A 45 -4.97 12.75 6.28
C ASP A 45 -4.40 13.21 4.94
N ALA A 46 -3.11 13.53 4.87
CA ALA A 46 -2.43 13.79 3.60
C ALA A 46 -2.57 12.61 2.62
N PHE A 47 -2.60 11.37 3.12
CA PHE A 47 -2.87 10.19 2.29
C PHE A 47 -4.24 10.25 1.60
N ASN A 48 -5.25 10.74 2.30
CA ASN A 48 -6.61 10.91 1.76
C ASN A 48 -6.70 12.02 0.72
N SER A 49 -5.66 12.86 0.59
CA SER A 49 -5.65 13.99 -0.34
C SER A 49 -4.94 13.66 -1.66
N LEU A 50 -4.37 12.46 -1.81
CA LEU A 50 -3.59 12.07 -2.99
C LEU A 50 -4.36 12.17 -4.32
N HIS A 51 -5.65 11.83 -4.34
CA HIS A 51 -6.49 12.03 -5.52
C HIS A 51 -6.45 13.49 -6.00
N ASP A 52 -6.73 14.43 -5.10
CA ASP A 52 -6.83 15.86 -5.42
C ASP A 52 -5.45 16.46 -5.73
N ILE A 53 -4.41 16.04 -5.02
CA ILE A 53 -3.02 16.45 -5.26
C ILE A 53 -2.56 16.06 -6.66
N ILE A 54 -2.80 14.79 -7.06
CA ILE A 54 -2.35 14.30 -8.36
C ILE A 54 -3.18 14.92 -9.49
N GLN A 55 -4.50 14.99 -9.33
CA GLN A 55 -5.39 15.62 -10.30
C GLN A 55 -5.08 17.11 -10.46
N GLY A 56 -4.87 17.82 -9.35
CA GLY A 56 -4.52 19.24 -9.31
C GLY A 56 -3.12 19.54 -9.83
N SER A 57 -2.25 18.54 -9.97
CA SER A 57 -0.90 18.68 -10.56
C SER A 57 -0.84 18.35 -12.05
N LYS A 58 -1.97 17.97 -12.65
CA LYS A 58 -2.02 17.48 -14.04
C LYS A 58 -1.51 18.51 -15.04
N HIS A 59 -1.85 19.78 -14.84
CA HIS A 59 -1.47 20.84 -15.77
C HIS A 59 0.04 21.08 -15.76
N GLU A 60 0.63 21.32 -14.59
CA GLU A 60 2.07 21.59 -14.46
C GLU A 60 2.89 20.37 -14.91
N VAL A 61 2.43 19.15 -14.60
CA VAL A 61 3.08 17.93 -15.09
C VAL A 61 3.01 17.82 -16.62
N LEU A 62 1.89 18.20 -17.24
CA LEU A 62 1.76 18.19 -18.69
C LEU A 62 2.67 19.23 -19.35
N GLU A 63 2.85 20.40 -18.74
CA GLU A 63 3.84 21.40 -19.19
C GLU A 63 5.26 20.84 -19.16
N LEU A 64 5.64 20.14 -18.09
CA LEU A 64 6.94 19.46 -17.98
C LEU A 64 7.14 18.38 -19.06
N ILE A 65 6.10 17.61 -19.37
CA ILE A 65 6.13 16.61 -20.46
C ILE A 65 6.29 17.31 -21.82
N ASN A 66 5.51 18.36 -22.07
CA ASN A 66 5.57 19.13 -23.31
C ASN A 66 6.93 19.79 -23.52
N LYS A 67 7.55 20.33 -22.46
CA LYS A 67 8.91 20.88 -22.52
C LYS A 67 9.91 19.83 -22.98
N ARG A 68 9.83 18.61 -22.46
CA ARG A 68 10.70 17.49 -22.86
C ARG A 68 10.41 16.96 -24.26
N LYS A 69 9.16 17.04 -24.74
CA LYS A 69 8.84 16.74 -26.13
C LYS A 69 9.44 17.78 -27.07
N LYS A 70 9.30 19.07 -26.76
CA LYS A 70 9.91 20.16 -27.53
C LYS A 70 11.44 20.03 -27.61
N SER A 71 12.08 19.54 -26.55
CA SER A 71 13.53 19.30 -26.54
C SER A 71 13.96 17.95 -27.12
N GLY A 72 13.07 17.20 -27.77
CA GLY A 72 13.38 15.90 -28.39
C GLY A 72 13.65 14.74 -27.42
N LEU A 73 13.49 14.95 -26.10
CA LEU A 73 13.74 13.93 -25.08
C LEU A 73 12.59 12.92 -24.95
N ILE A 74 11.41 13.23 -25.50
CA ILE A 74 10.22 12.39 -25.49
C ILE A 74 9.57 12.42 -26.87
N LYS A 75 9.19 11.24 -27.37
CA LYS A 75 8.50 11.09 -28.65
C LYS A 75 6.97 11.14 -28.49
N ASP A 76 6.43 10.40 -27.52
CA ASP A 76 4.99 10.28 -27.28
C ASP A 76 4.58 10.85 -25.91
N ILE A 77 3.70 11.87 -25.93
CA ILE A 77 3.13 12.49 -24.73
C ILE A 77 2.22 11.50 -24.01
N ASN A 78 1.43 10.70 -24.73
CA ASN A 78 0.42 9.84 -24.14
C ASN A 78 1.07 8.70 -23.34
N GLN A 79 2.07 8.04 -23.93
CA GLN A 79 2.87 7.04 -23.21
C GLN A 79 3.62 7.64 -22.02
N ALA A 80 4.25 8.82 -22.21
CA ALA A 80 4.95 9.51 -21.12
C ALA A 80 3.99 9.84 -19.98
N SER A 81 2.81 10.38 -20.27
CA SER A 81 1.81 10.75 -19.26
C SER A 81 1.34 9.56 -18.44
N LYS A 82 1.11 8.40 -19.09
CA LYS A 82 0.75 7.15 -18.39
C LYS A 82 1.85 6.69 -17.45
N SER A 83 3.11 6.68 -17.91
CA SER A 83 4.26 6.29 -17.09
C SER A 83 4.50 7.26 -15.92
N VAL A 84 4.36 8.56 -16.17
CA VAL A 84 4.53 9.61 -15.16
C VAL A 84 3.51 9.45 -14.04
N VAL A 85 2.23 9.31 -14.36
CA VAL A 85 1.18 9.10 -13.35
C VAL A 85 1.40 7.80 -12.58
N GLY A 86 1.83 6.73 -13.26
CA GLY A 86 2.16 5.45 -12.63
C GLY A 86 3.31 5.53 -11.61
N ASN A 87 4.26 6.45 -11.80
CA ASN A 87 5.37 6.68 -10.86
C ASN A 87 5.04 7.72 -9.78
N ILE A 88 4.24 8.74 -10.11
CA ILE A 88 3.84 9.79 -9.17
C ILE A 88 3.11 9.18 -7.98
N PHE A 89 2.19 8.23 -8.22
CA PHE A 89 1.36 7.71 -7.16
C PHE A 89 2.15 6.95 -6.08
N PRO A 90 3.01 5.95 -6.41
CA PRO A 90 3.89 5.30 -5.43
C PRO A 90 4.85 6.27 -4.73
N TYR A 91 5.43 7.24 -5.46
CA TYR A 91 6.35 8.22 -4.88
C TYR A 91 5.65 9.16 -3.89
N SER A 92 4.42 9.55 -4.19
CA SER A 92 3.63 10.38 -3.28
C SER A 92 3.30 9.62 -1.98
N LEU A 93 2.89 8.35 -2.09
CA LEU A 93 2.60 7.51 -0.92
C LEU A 93 3.87 7.31 -0.07
N MET A 94 5.00 6.94 -0.67
CA MET A 94 6.27 6.81 0.05
C MET A 94 6.71 8.10 0.73
N TYR A 95 6.55 9.25 0.07
CA TYR A 95 6.91 10.53 0.67
C TYR A 95 6.05 10.86 1.89
N ILE A 96 4.73 10.71 1.79
CA ILE A 96 3.81 10.93 2.92
C ILE A 96 4.07 9.93 4.05
N PHE A 97 4.39 8.66 3.73
CA PHE A 97 4.80 7.66 4.71
C PHE A 97 6.05 8.12 5.49
N LEU A 98 7.09 8.56 4.78
CA LEU A 98 8.31 9.05 5.41
C LEU A 98 8.05 10.31 6.24
N LYS A 99 7.16 11.20 5.80
CA LYS A 99 6.73 12.36 6.59
C LYS A 99 5.99 11.97 7.86
N ASN A 100 5.11 10.98 7.81
CA ASN A 100 4.49 10.41 9.02
C ASN A 100 5.55 9.80 9.96
N LYS A 101 6.56 9.11 9.41
CA LYS A 101 7.67 8.59 10.19
C LYS A 101 8.54 9.68 10.83
N GLU A 102 8.76 10.80 10.14
CA GLU A 102 9.50 11.98 10.63
C GLU A 102 8.92 12.52 11.95
N ILE A 103 7.59 12.54 12.04
CA ILE A 103 6.83 13.01 13.21
C ILE A 103 6.39 11.87 14.15
N GLN A 104 6.92 10.66 13.96
CA GLN A 104 6.66 9.48 14.80
C GLN A 104 5.22 8.94 14.78
N ASN A 105 4.43 9.24 13.75
CA ASN A 105 3.17 8.55 13.50
C ASN A 105 3.40 7.08 13.07
N ILE A 106 4.59 6.78 12.55
CA ILE A 106 5.00 5.43 12.15
C ILE A 106 6.31 5.12 12.86
N GLU A 107 6.40 3.91 13.42
CA GLU A 107 7.58 3.52 14.19
C GLU A 107 8.87 3.47 13.36
N GLN A 108 9.99 3.77 14.04
CA GLN A 108 11.31 3.92 13.41
C GLN A 108 11.84 2.63 12.74
N HIS A 109 11.39 1.48 13.22
CA HIS A 109 11.81 0.17 12.74
C HIS A 109 11.02 -0.33 11.52
N ILE A 110 10.03 0.45 11.04
CA ILE A 110 9.18 0.11 9.90
C ILE A 110 9.66 0.87 8.66
N TYR A 111 9.87 0.17 7.56
CA TYR A 111 10.44 0.72 6.33
C TYR A 111 9.45 0.60 5.17
N ILE A 112 9.63 1.45 4.14
CA ILE A 112 8.86 1.39 2.89
C ILE A 112 9.79 1.45 1.68
N THR A 113 9.50 0.68 0.64
CA THR A 113 10.25 0.71 -0.62
C THR A 113 9.39 0.27 -1.80
N ASN A 114 9.74 0.75 -3.00
CA ASN A 114 9.22 0.22 -4.27
C ASN A 114 10.19 -0.77 -4.95
N ARG A 115 11.30 -1.13 -4.28
CA ARG A 115 12.34 -2.01 -4.82
C ARG A 115 12.33 -3.35 -4.10
N LYS A 116 11.72 -4.36 -4.72
CA LYS A 116 11.64 -5.74 -4.18
C LYS A 116 13.00 -6.29 -3.77
N THR A 117 14.02 -6.02 -4.59
CA THR A 117 15.40 -6.49 -4.38
C THR A 117 16.10 -5.89 -3.16
N THR A 118 15.63 -4.78 -2.60
CA THR A 118 16.21 -4.19 -1.38
C THR A 118 15.70 -4.85 -0.11
N VAL A 119 14.65 -5.67 -0.21
CA VAL A 119 14.05 -6.36 0.92
C VAL A 119 14.61 -7.79 0.97
N LYS A 120 15.60 -8.01 1.85
CA LYS A 120 16.22 -9.31 2.08
C LYS A 120 15.14 -10.32 2.47
N GLY A 121 15.14 -11.49 1.85
CA GLY A 121 14.16 -12.55 2.14
C GLY A 121 12.78 -12.35 1.50
N PHE A 122 12.52 -11.24 0.78
CA PHE A 122 11.19 -10.97 0.19
C PHE A 122 10.73 -12.06 -0.79
N ASP A 123 11.64 -12.63 -1.59
CA ASP A 123 11.27 -13.73 -2.51
C ASP A 123 10.76 -14.98 -1.77
N LYS A 124 11.20 -15.22 -0.52
CA LYS A 124 10.75 -16.37 0.28
C LYS A 124 9.29 -16.25 0.73
N ILE A 125 8.79 -15.03 0.88
CA ILE A 125 7.42 -14.74 1.32
C ILE A 125 6.48 -14.36 0.17
N SER A 126 7.01 -14.10 -1.02
CA SER A 126 6.22 -13.61 -2.16
C SER A 126 6.18 -14.57 -3.35
N THR A 127 6.81 -15.73 -3.25
CA THR A 127 6.86 -16.72 -4.34
C THR A 127 6.03 -17.95 -4.00
N ILE A 128 5.01 -18.22 -4.83
CA ILE A 128 4.25 -19.48 -4.80
C ILE A 128 4.78 -20.36 -5.94
N LYS A 129 5.04 -21.64 -5.66
CA LYS A 129 5.49 -22.63 -6.67
C LYS A 129 4.32 -23.50 -7.11
N LEU A 130 4.36 -23.95 -8.36
CA LEU A 130 3.39 -24.88 -8.96
C LEU A 130 4.07 -26.21 -9.34
N ALA A 131 3.28 -27.24 -9.66
CA ALA A 131 3.73 -28.62 -9.91
C ALA A 131 4.86 -28.77 -10.97
N ASP A 132 4.98 -27.81 -11.91
CA ASP A 132 5.93 -27.87 -13.03
C ASP A 132 7.17 -26.97 -12.84
N GLY A 133 7.42 -26.52 -11.60
CA GLY A 133 8.51 -25.59 -11.30
C GLY A 133 8.23 -24.13 -11.69
N GLU A 134 7.03 -23.85 -12.24
CA GLU A 134 6.56 -22.49 -12.44
C GLU A 134 6.40 -21.74 -11.12
N THR A 135 6.54 -20.42 -11.18
CA THR A 135 6.39 -19.56 -10.00
C THR A 135 5.43 -18.42 -10.27
N GLN A 136 4.66 -18.07 -9.24
CA GLN A 136 3.74 -16.95 -9.23
C GLN A 136 4.17 -15.94 -8.17
N LYS A 137 4.28 -14.67 -8.56
CA LYS A 137 4.67 -13.56 -7.69
C LYS A 137 3.60 -12.46 -7.71
N PRO A 138 3.42 -11.70 -6.61
CA PRO A 138 2.41 -10.67 -6.56
C PRO A 138 2.78 -9.52 -7.48
N ASP A 139 1.75 -8.90 -8.05
CA ASP A 139 1.86 -7.53 -8.50
C ASP A 139 2.02 -6.64 -7.26
N CYS A 140 3.18 -6.00 -7.15
CA CYS A 140 3.66 -5.38 -5.93
C CYS A 140 4.32 -4.07 -6.31
N ASP A 141 3.61 -2.99 -6.01
CA ASP A 141 4.03 -1.62 -6.31
C ASP A 141 4.86 -1.05 -5.14
N LEU A 142 4.47 -1.36 -3.90
CA LEU A 142 5.20 -0.99 -2.67
C LEU A 142 5.24 -2.14 -1.66
N ILE A 143 6.29 -2.14 -0.85
CA ILE A 143 6.47 -3.04 0.28
C ILE A 143 6.69 -2.18 1.51
N ILE A 144 5.84 -2.36 2.52
CA ILE A 144 6.10 -1.89 3.89
C ILE A 144 6.58 -3.10 4.68
N TYR A 145 7.70 -2.99 5.37
CA TYR A 145 8.30 -4.14 6.03
C TYR A 145 9.02 -3.78 7.31
N SER A 146 9.17 -4.79 8.16
CA SER A 146 10.09 -4.76 9.27
C SER A 146 10.75 -6.13 9.45
N TYR A 147 11.89 -6.14 10.12
CA TYR A 147 12.58 -7.38 10.49
C TYR A 147 12.33 -7.66 11.98
N PRO A 148 12.09 -8.93 12.35
CA PRO A 148 12.02 -9.33 13.75
C PRO A 148 13.25 -8.82 14.52
N LYS A 149 13.05 -8.43 15.78
CA LYS A 149 14.18 -8.22 16.70
C LYS A 149 14.83 -9.58 16.95
N ASN A 150 16.15 -9.64 16.93
CA ASN A 150 16.86 -10.81 17.43
C ASN A 150 16.91 -10.78 18.97
N SER A 151 17.29 -11.89 19.60
CA SER A 151 17.23 -12.13 21.07
C SER A 151 18.01 -11.12 21.94
N THR A 152 18.74 -10.18 21.32
CA THR A 152 19.50 -9.10 21.97
C THR A 152 18.78 -7.75 21.91
N GLY A 153 17.52 -7.71 21.44
CA GLY A 153 16.70 -6.49 21.36
C GLY A 153 17.07 -5.55 20.20
N ALA A 154 18.11 -5.89 19.42
CA ALA A 154 18.46 -5.16 18.22
C ALA A 154 17.55 -5.57 17.06
N THR A 155 17.02 -4.60 16.30
CA THR A 155 16.48 -4.91 14.99
C THR A 155 17.62 -5.52 14.16
N SER A 156 17.43 -6.67 13.51
CA SER A 156 18.40 -7.29 12.57
C SER A 156 18.77 -6.40 11.36
N SER A 157 18.37 -5.12 11.38
CA SER A 157 18.59 -4.08 10.38
C SER A 157 20.06 -3.71 10.15
N LYS A 158 21.01 -4.20 10.97
CA LYS A 158 22.41 -4.25 10.52
C LYS A 158 22.50 -5.29 9.42
N ILE A 159 22.44 -4.84 8.17
CA ILE A 159 22.84 -5.58 6.97
C ILE A 159 24.29 -6.06 7.20
N THR A 160 24.45 -7.19 7.87
CA THR A 160 25.73 -7.86 8.05
C THR A 160 25.99 -8.67 6.80
N THR A 161 27.12 -8.38 6.15
CA THR A 161 27.61 -9.05 4.94
C THR A 161 28.10 -10.49 5.19
N ASN A 162 27.64 -11.13 6.26
CA ASN A 162 28.09 -12.47 6.64
C ASN A 162 27.17 -13.54 6.06
N LYS A 163 27.81 -14.55 5.46
CA LYS A 163 27.26 -15.67 4.69
C LYS A 163 26.48 -16.68 5.54
N ASP A 164 25.70 -16.25 6.52
CA ASP A 164 24.76 -17.14 7.22
C ASP A 164 23.40 -17.07 6.52
N LYS A 165 23.14 -18.10 5.71
CA LYS A 165 22.02 -18.19 4.75
C LYS A 165 20.63 -18.37 5.37
N ASN A 166 20.43 -18.17 6.66
CA ASN A 166 19.17 -18.51 7.30
C ASN A 166 18.88 -17.65 8.52
N THR A 167 18.04 -16.59 8.39
CA THR A 167 17.12 -16.14 9.47
C THR A 167 16.27 -14.89 9.17
N ASP A 168 16.71 -13.92 8.37
CA ASP A 168 15.91 -12.69 8.25
C ASP A 168 14.84 -12.79 7.15
N CYS A 169 13.67 -13.33 7.50
CA CYS A 169 12.46 -13.14 6.71
C CYS A 169 11.67 -11.95 7.26
N PRO A 170 11.34 -10.95 6.43
CA PRO A 170 10.68 -9.76 6.89
C PRO A 170 9.18 -10.03 7.07
N LYS A 171 8.60 -9.42 8.11
CA LYS A 171 7.16 -9.23 8.16
C LYS A 171 6.83 -8.12 7.15
N CYS A 172 5.80 -8.32 6.31
CA CYS A 172 5.52 -7.40 5.19
C CYS A 172 4.04 -7.13 4.97
N ILE A 173 3.75 -5.89 4.56
CA ILE A 173 2.54 -5.48 3.87
C ILE A 173 2.93 -5.20 2.41
N ILE A 174 2.31 -5.91 1.48
CA ILE A 174 2.45 -5.69 0.04
C ILE A 174 1.30 -4.81 -0.42
N LEU A 175 1.62 -3.65 -0.99
CA LEU A 175 0.63 -2.74 -1.55
C LEU A 175 0.64 -2.83 -3.08
N SER A 176 -0.53 -3.09 -3.65
CA SER A 176 -0.79 -2.88 -5.07
C SER A 176 -1.52 -1.56 -5.27
N LEU A 177 -0.92 -0.67 -6.05
CA LEU A 177 -1.37 0.70 -6.26
C LEU A 177 -1.94 0.82 -7.67
N LYS A 178 -3.20 1.25 -7.78
CA LYS A 178 -3.85 1.44 -9.08
C LYS A 178 -4.50 2.81 -9.17
N THR A 179 -4.28 3.50 -10.28
CA THR A 179 -4.97 4.77 -10.56
C THR A 179 -6.33 4.57 -11.21
N SER A 180 -6.54 3.40 -11.85
CA SER A 180 -7.78 2.93 -12.45
C SER A 180 -7.98 1.45 -12.15
N LEU A 181 -9.21 1.02 -11.89
CA LEU A 181 -9.58 -0.33 -11.42
C LEU A 181 -9.96 -1.31 -12.54
N ARG A 182 -9.71 -0.98 -13.81
CA ARG A 182 -10.00 -1.85 -14.96
C ARG A 182 -9.34 -3.25 -14.85
N GLU A 183 -9.22 -3.97 -15.96
CA GLU A 183 -8.67 -5.34 -16.01
C GLU A 183 -7.34 -5.54 -15.25
N ARG A 184 -6.56 -4.48 -15.02
CA ARG A 184 -5.28 -4.53 -14.30
C ARG A 184 -5.40 -4.82 -12.81
N ALA A 185 -6.50 -4.46 -12.17
CA ALA A 185 -6.72 -4.85 -10.77
C ALA A 185 -6.93 -6.38 -10.65
N ALA A 186 -7.23 -7.05 -11.78
CA ALA A 186 -7.43 -8.48 -11.81
C ALA A 186 -6.18 -9.31 -11.49
N GLN A 187 -5.00 -8.77 -11.78
CA GLN A 187 -3.75 -9.48 -11.56
C GLN A 187 -3.44 -9.65 -10.06
N THR A 188 -3.64 -8.61 -9.27
CA THR A 188 -3.34 -8.64 -7.83
C THR A 188 -4.30 -9.55 -7.05
N TYR A 189 -5.61 -9.52 -7.34
CA TYR A 189 -6.55 -10.40 -6.62
C TYR A 189 -6.32 -11.88 -6.96
N LYS A 190 -5.92 -12.21 -8.20
CA LYS A 190 -5.60 -13.59 -8.59
C LYS A 190 -4.47 -14.16 -7.75
N TRP A 191 -3.42 -13.36 -7.52
CA TRP A 191 -2.31 -13.80 -6.68
C TRP A 191 -2.74 -13.95 -5.21
N LYS A 192 -3.57 -13.05 -4.68
CA LYS A 192 -4.12 -13.17 -3.32
C LYS A 192 -5.00 -14.41 -3.15
N LEU A 193 -5.86 -14.71 -4.12
CA LEU A 193 -6.63 -15.97 -4.14
C LEU A 193 -5.72 -17.20 -4.16
N LEU A 194 -4.67 -17.18 -4.99
CA LEU A 194 -3.69 -18.26 -5.03
C LEU A 194 -2.96 -18.41 -3.69
N LEU A 195 -2.63 -17.30 -3.03
CA LEU A 195 -2.03 -17.30 -1.70
C LEU A 195 -2.96 -17.93 -0.66
N GLU A 196 -4.25 -17.58 -0.66
CA GLU A 196 -5.24 -18.18 0.26
C GLU A 196 -5.36 -19.69 0.03
N ILE A 197 -5.51 -20.12 -1.24
CA ILE A 197 -5.54 -21.54 -1.62
C ILE A 197 -4.26 -22.25 -1.17
N ALA A 198 -3.10 -21.61 -1.32
CA ALA A 198 -1.81 -22.21 -0.98
C ALA A 198 -1.63 -22.39 0.55
N ASN A 199 -2.23 -21.50 1.35
CA ASN A 199 -2.18 -21.57 2.81
C ASN A 199 -3.30 -22.42 3.43
N GLU A 200 -4.35 -22.76 2.68
CA GLU A 200 -5.41 -23.64 3.15
C GLU A 200 -4.97 -25.11 3.16
N HIS A 201 -4.94 -25.72 4.36
CA HIS A 201 -4.41 -27.07 4.55
C HIS A 201 -5.18 -28.17 3.83
N SER A 202 -6.51 -28.05 3.72
CA SER A 202 -7.41 -29.07 3.15
C SER A 202 -7.84 -28.75 1.71
N SER A 203 -7.14 -27.86 1.03
CA SER A 203 -7.55 -27.40 -0.30
C SER A 203 -7.30 -28.45 -1.38
N LYS A 204 -8.38 -29.04 -1.91
CA LYS A 204 -8.33 -29.92 -3.09
C LYS A 204 -7.76 -29.21 -4.33
N ILE A 205 -7.88 -27.88 -4.39
CA ILE A 205 -7.31 -27.07 -5.49
C ILE A 205 -5.78 -27.05 -5.37
N LYS A 206 -5.25 -26.89 -4.15
CA LYS A 206 -3.81 -26.95 -3.86
C LYS A 206 -3.22 -28.29 -4.30
N GLU A 207 -3.87 -29.40 -3.95
CA GLU A 207 -3.45 -30.74 -4.37
C GLU A 207 -3.50 -30.91 -5.88
N LYS A 208 -4.63 -30.54 -6.52
CA LYS A 208 -4.84 -30.69 -7.97
C LYS A 208 -3.76 -30.02 -8.81
N TYR A 209 -3.29 -28.84 -8.42
CA TYR A 209 -2.31 -28.06 -9.17
C TYR A 209 -0.89 -28.12 -8.57
N GLY A 210 -0.66 -28.97 -7.57
CA GLY A 210 0.62 -29.08 -6.86
C GLY A 210 1.14 -27.74 -6.36
N ILE A 211 0.27 -26.92 -5.77
CA ILE A 211 0.61 -25.58 -5.28
C ILE A 211 1.42 -25.73 -3.98
N VAL A 212 2.64 -25.18 -3.97
CA VAL A 212 3.54 -25.21 -2.81
C VAL A 212 3.87 -23.78 -2.39
N TYR A 213 3.60 -23.50 -1.12
CA TYR A 213 3.93 -22.23 -0.48
C TYR A 213 4.37 -22.50 0.97
N GLU A 214 5.66 -22.32 1.21
CA GLU A 214 6.34 -22.61 2.48
C GLU A 214 6.99 -21.32 3.00
N ALA A 215 6.22 -20.23 3.04
CA ALA A 215 6.71 -18.98 3.58
C ALA A 215 6.70 -19.04 5.12
N PRO A 216 7.75 -18.53 5.78
CA PRO A 216 7.79 -18.47 7.24
C PRO A 216 6.82 -17.43 7.82
N GLU A 217 6.45 -16.42 7.02
CA GLU A 217 5.48 -15.39 7.38
C GLU A 217 4.62 -15.12 6.14
N VAL A 218 3.30 -15.03 6.34
CA VAL A 218 2.36 -14.68 5.26
C VAL A 218 2.23 -13.15 5.20
N PRO A 219 2.54 -12.50 4.07
CA PRO A 219 2.40 -11.05 3.96
C PRO A 219 0.93 -10.63 3.94
N LEU A 220 0.62 -9.45 4.48
CA LEU A 220 -0.67 -8.80 4.23
C LEU A 220 -0.69 -8.22 2.83
N ILE A 221 -1.74 -8.49 2.07
CA ILE A 221 -1.92 -8.01 0.71
C ILE A 221 -2.99 -6.95 0.71
N CYS A 222 -2.57 -5.71 0.50
CA CYS A 222 -3.47 -4.58 0.45
C CYS A 222 -3.52 -3.95 -0.93
N PHE A 223 -4.65 -3.32 -1.20
CA PHE A 223 -4.90 -2.63 -2.45
C PHE A 223 -5.14 -1.15 -2.18
N VAL A 224 -4.56 -0.27 -3.00
CA VAL A 224 -4.71 1.17 -2.84
C VAL A 224 -5.11 1.79 -4.18
N THR A 225 -6.14 2.63 -4.17
CA THR A 225 -6.60 3.33 -5.37
C THR A 225 -6.89 4.80 -5.12
N VAL A 226 -6.56 5.64 -6.09
CA VAL A 226 -7.05 7.03 -6.17
C VAL A 226 -8.42 7.11 -6.86
N ASN A 227 -8.82 6.06 -7.60
CA ASN A 227 -10.15 5.93 -8.20
C ASN A 227 -10.55 7.12 -9.10
N PHE A 228 -9.67 7.56 -10.01
CA PHE A 228 -9.92 8.74 -10.86
C PHE A 228 -11.20 8.66 -11.71
N TYR A 229 -11.66 7.45 -12.04
CA TYR A 229 -12.82 7.23 -12.90
C TYR A 229 -14.07 6.78 -12.12
N ASN A 230 -14.05 6.88 -10.79
CA ASN A 230 -15.14 6.43 -9.92
C ASN A 230 -15.59 4.97 -10.13
N GLU A 231 -14.64 4.09 -10.46
CA GLU A 231 -14.88 2.68 -10.81
C GLU A 231 -15.26 1.83 -9.60
N ILE A 232 -14.97 2.27 -8.36
CA ILE A 232 -15.40 1.56 -7.14
C ILE A 232 -16.94 1.43 -7.04
N ASN A 233 -17.70 2.24 -7.77
CA ASN A 233 -19.16 2.15 -7.79
C ASN A 233 -19.67 0.99 -8.66
N ASN A 234 -18.78 0.32 -9.40
CA ASN A 234 -19.12 -0.89 -10.13
C ASN A 234 -19.17 -2.12 -9.17
N PRO A 235 -20.25 -2.92 -9.17
CA PRO A 235 -20.38 -4.09 -8.30
C PRO A 235 -19.25 -5.13 -8.44
N GLN A 236 -18.75 -5.36 -9.66
CA GLN A 236 -17.66 -6.31 -9.90
C GLN A 236 -16.36 -5.83 -9.26
N GLN A 237 -16.09 -4.51 -9.36
CA GLN A 237 -14.93 -3.90 -8.72
C GLN A 237 -15.03 -3.97 -7.19
N ARG A 238 -16.21 -3.70 -6.62
CA ARG A 238 -16.44 -3.90 -5.18
C ARG A 238 -16.23 -5.36 -4.76
N GLY A 239 -16.74 -6.31 -5.54
CA GLY A 239 -16.56 -7.73 -5.28
C GLY A 239 -15.09 -8.12 -5.26
N MET A 240 -14.31 -7.63 -6.23
CA MET A 240 -12.88 -7.85 -6.32
C MET A 240 -12.11 -7.28 -5.12
N LEU A 241 -12.45 -6.08 -4.66
CA LEU A 241 -11.74 -5.42 -3.54
C LEU A 241 -11.84 -6.20 -2.21
N LYS A 242 -12.84 -7.07 -2.08
CA LYS A 242 -13.03 -7.91 -0.87
C LYS A 242 -12.02 -9.04 -0.72
N PHE A 243 -11.29 -9.40 -1.78
CA PHE A 243 -10.26 -10.44 -1.70
C PHE A 243 -8.98 -9.94 -1.01
N PHE A 244 -8.75 -8.62 -0.97
CA PHE A 244 -7.58 -8.07 -0.30
C PHE A 244 -7.76 -8.02 1.22
N ASP A 245 -6.67 -8.14 1.97
CA ASP A 245 -6.71 -8.08 3.43
C ASP A 245 -7.21 -6.70 3.91
N ARG A 246 -6.83 -5.65 3.17
CA ARG A 246 -7.42 -4.30 3.24
C ARG A 246 -7.40 -3.65 1.86
N SER A 247 -8.42 -2.86 1.56
CA SER A 247 -8.43 -1.97 0.41
C SER A 247 -8.54 -0.53 0.89
N PHE A 248 -7.84 0.39 0.24
CA PHE A 248 -7.77 1.79 0.62
C PHE A 248 -8.13 2.73 -0.53
N LEU A 249 -8.85 3.80 -0.19
CA LEU A 249 -9.18 4.90 -1.08
C LEU A 249 -8.34 6.12 -0.70
N ALA A 250 -7.49 6.56 -1.63
CA ALA A 250 -6.62 7.72 -1.49
C ALA A 250 -7.35 9.03 -1.82
N LYS A 251 -8.59 9.17 -1.33
CA LYS A 251 -9.50 10.29 -1.55
C LYS A 251 -10.28 10.54 -0.26
N LYS A 252 -10.54 11.82 0.07
CA LYS A 252 -11.39 12.19 1.20
C LYS A 252 -12.77 11.56 1.04
N VAL A 253 -13.21 10.83 2.07
CA VAL A 253 -14.51 10.18 2.09
C VAL A 253 -15.56 11.22 2.52
N ASN A 254 -16.24 11.84 1.55
CA ASN A 254 -17.35 12.75 1.82
C ASN A 254 -18.67 11.97 2.03
N LYS A 255 -19.76 12.64 2.45
CA LYS A 255 -21.06 12.00 2.72
C LYS A 255 -21.61 11.19 1.53
N GLU A 256 -21.35 11.62 0.30
CA GLU A 256 -21.78 10.91 -0.91
C GLU A 256 -21.00 9.61 -1.11
N ILE A 257 -19.68 9.65 -0.95
CA ILE A 257 -18.82 8.46 -1.00
C ILE A 257 -19.17 7.51 0.16
N LYS A 258 -19.50 8.01 1.36
CA LYS A 258 -19.97 7.17 2.47
C LYS A 258 -21.21 6.35 2.11
N LYS A 259 -22.18 6.98 1.44
CA LYS A 259 -23.40 6.32 0.95
C LYS A 259 -23.08 5.23 -0.09
N ASP A 260 -22.18 5.53 -1.02
CA ASP A 260 -21.76 4.59 -2.08
C ASP A 260 -20.91 3.42 -1.54
N LEU A 261 -20.10 3.68 -0.51
CA LEU A 261 -19.26 2.69 0.17
C LEU A 261 -20.02 1.86 1.21
N LYS A 262 -21.30 2.16 1.46
CA LYS A 262 -22.09 1.60 2.56
C LYS A 262 -21.45 1.84 3.95
N ILE A 263 -20.72 2.94 4.09
CA ILE A 263 -20.24 3.47 5.37
C ILE A 263 -21.41 4.27 5.96
N ILE A 264 -22.44 3.59 6.45
CA ILE A 264 -23.49 4.21 7.25
C ILE A 264 -23.40 3.58 8.63
N ASN A 265 -22.87 4.34 9.59
CA ASN A 265 -23.23 4.14 10.99
C ASN A 265 -24.69 4.56 11.10
N GLU A 266 -25.60 3.59 11.10
CA GLU A 266 -26.96 3.81 11.59
C GLU A 266 -26.87 3.89 13.11
N GLU A 267 -26.65 5.11 13.62
CA GLU A 267 -27.13 5.46 14.95
C GLU A 267 -28.56 6.00 14.79
N GLU A 268 -29.46 5.38 15.55
CA GLU A 268 -30.82 5.81 15.91
C GLU A 268 -31.93 5.76 14.86
N THR A 269 -32.63 4.62 14.82
CA THR A 269 -34.07 4.61 15.12
C THR A 269 -34.46 3.25 15.70
N ILE A 270 -34.84 3.25 16.98
CA ILE A 270 -35.45 2.10 17.64
C ILE A 270 -36.91 2.05 17.19
N GLU A 271 -37.27 1.07 16.38
CA GLU A 271 -38.62 0.51 16.39
C GLU A 271 -38.50 -1.02 16.46
N GLU A 272 -39.11 -1.56 17.51
CA GLU A 272 -39.10 -2.97 17.87
C GLU A 272 -39.92 -3.79 16.87
N GLU A 273 -39.27 -4.64 16.06
CA GLU A 273 -39.94 -5.84 15.55
C GLU A 273 -39.05 -7.08 15.69
N LYS A 274 -39.52 -7.97 16.58
CA LYS A 274 -38.93 -9.27 16.91
C LYS A 274 -38.93 -10.19 15.69
N THR A 275 -37.75 -10.50 15.14
CA THR A 275 -37.56 -11.77 14.41
C THR A 275 -36.10 -12.25 14.42
N THR A 276 -35.89 -13.38 15.09
CA THR A 276 -34.84 -14.41 14.91
C THR A 276 -33.41 -13.95 14.60
N GLU A 277 -32.58 -13.81 15.64
CA GLU A 277 -31.15 -13.53 15.55
C GLU A 277 -30.36 -14.70 14.95
N ILE A 278 -30.16 -14.66 13.63
CA ILE A 278 -28.86 -15.06 13.08
C ILE A 278 -27.97 -13.83 13.29
N ARG A 279 -26.93 -13.95 14.14
CA ARG A 279 -25.85 -12.95 14.22
C ARG A 279 -25.17 -12.83 12.85
N LYS A 280 -25.77 -12.07 11.93
CA LYS A 280 -25.11 -11.59 10.72
C LYS A 280 -23.98 -10.71 11.21
N GLN A 281 -22.75 -11.21 11.16
CA GLN A 281 -21.57 -10.35 11.28
C GLN A 281 -21.78 -9.17 10.32
N LYS A 282 -21.74 -7.95 10.85
CA LYS A 282 -21.83 -6.74 10.02
C LYS A 282 -20.81 -6.87 8.88
N PRO A 283 -21.20 -6.60 7.62
CA PRO A 283 -20.25 -6.67 6.52
C PRO A 283 -19.14 -5.66 6.79
N LYS A 284 -17.91 -6.16 6.96
CA LYS A 284 -16.70 -5.35 7.06
C LYS A 284 -16.67 -4.37 5.87
N GLU A 285 -16.40 -3.09 6.14
CA GLU A 285 -16.23 -2.10 5.09
C GLU A 285 -15.19 -2.61 4.09
N PHE A 286 -15.55 -2.66 2.80
CA PHE A 286 -14.70 -3.29 1.78
C PHE A 286 -13.57 -2.37 1.32
N ILE A 287 -13.59 -1.10 1.71
CA ILE A 287 -12.55 -0.11 1.43
C ILE A 287 -12.55 0.97 2.51
N SER A 288 -11.37 1.31 3.02
CA SER A 288 -11.13 2.32 4.05
C SER A 288 -10.50 3.59 3.46
N PRO A 289 -10.58 4.75 4.13
CA PRO A 289 -9.68 5.87 3.88
C PRO A 289 -8.21 5.44 3.96
N LEU A 290 -7.35 5.94 3.08
CA LEU A 290 -5.92 5.60 3.10
C LEU A 290 -5.19 6.08 4.36
N SER A 291 -5.69 7.09 5.08
CA SER A 291 -5.12 7.50 6.37
C SER A 291 -5.06 6.35 7.39
N GLU A 292 -6.00 5.41 7.34
CA GLU A 292 -6.01 4.21 8.21
C GLU A 292 -4.82 3.27 7.97
N LEU A 293 -4.07 3.46 6.87
CA LEU A 293 -2.82 2.73 6.65
C LEU A 293 -1.84 2.92 7.80
N VAL A 294 -1.80 4.10 8.43
CA VAL A 294 -0.92 4.37 9.57
C VAL A 294 -1.25 3.46 10.75
N ASN A 295 -2.53 3.33 11.10
CA ASN A 295 -2.99 2.44 12.16
C ASN A 295 -2.71 0.98 11.80
N LEU A 296 -3.06 0.55 10.57
CA LEU A 296 -2.77 -0.82 10.10
C LEU A 296 -1.28 -1.15 10.22
N VAL A 297 -0.41 -0.23 9.79
CA VAL A 297 1.04 -0.40 9.83
C VAL A 297 1.50 -0.58 11.27
N ASN A 298 1.10 0.31 12.18
CA ASN A 298 1.51 0.20 13.58
C ASN A 298 0.96 -1.06 14.23
N GLU A 299 -0.32 -1.39 14.04
CA GLU A 299 -0.93 -2.61 14.60
C GLU A 299 -0.28 -3.89 14.05
N PHE A 300 -0.01 -3.95 12.75
CA PHE A 300 0.57 -5.13 12.13
C PHE A 300 2.04 -5.34 12.52
N PHE A 301 2.79 -4.26 12.69
CA PHE A 301 4.21 -4.31 13.06
C PHE A 301 4.47 -4.11 14.56
N GLN A 302 3.43 -3.98 15.38
CA GLN A 302 3.57 -4.16 16.83
C GLN A 302 4.19 -5.53 17.06
N LEU A 303 5.45 -5.51 17.44
CA LEU A 303 6.14 -6.69 17.93
C LEU A 303 5.41 -7.06 19.22
N ASP A 304 4.94 -8.30 19.33
CA ASP A 304 4.36 -8.80 20.57
C ASP A 304 5.34 -8.49 21.71
N ASN A 305 5.05 -7.44 22.50
CA ASN A 305 5.70 -7.18 23.78
C ASN A 305 5.14 -8.12 24.85
N LYS A 306 4.67 -9.31 24.43
CA LYS A 306 4.26 -10.39 25.31
C LYS A 306 5.41 -11.38 25.39
N GLU A 307 6.38 -11.04 26.21
CA GLU A 307 6.97 -11.89 27.27
C GLU A 307 8.10 -11.13 27.97
#